data_AF-A0A3A9HYN9-F1
#
_entry.id   AF-A0A3A9HYN9-F1
#
_cell.length_a   1.000
_cell.length_b   1.000
_cell.length_c   1.000
_cell.angle_alpha   90.00
_cell.angle_beta   90.00
_cell.angle_gamma   90.00
#
_symmetry.space_group_name_H-M   'P 1'
#
loop_
_entity.id
_entity.type
_entity.pdbx_description
1 polymer ?
#
loop_
_entity_poly.entity_id
_entity_poly.type
_entity_poly.pdbx_seq_one_letter_code
_entity_poly.pdbx_strand_id
1 'polypeptide(L)'
;MTATAGAGGANSLAAGINAKTGKDAEKSVAIGYGSYAKETGAVSIGSGAGGEYGAGISIGDGSVSQRSTSLAIGTGAKTGHGNGPTAGGGDIAVGDQSFVENYVNQSGGIAIGQKSHVENMYGSRESLFAFGQTDYSGGTPADPSKVATGIAIGQNSYARTGSLMVGTHNYRGLLGDVTVDSADTKTFNLDINSTTLGTNSYNEGAFSTVTGAYSIASGSYSTGRAKNFGANIYGALNSIESETAASPLSGVANSVVGTANRTFNSNGSLIFGAGNEIKNSVAVITGMPASGGDSAKALADSLRAAVKSSEGGGAVLAVGGGNTADYAQASQLMGVNNTLTGTSNAISRYNLLDGYKNTGENVSHITVIGSGNTVKNGEFNIVLGDRRRMYGKSHNVVIGSADGATETTASDAVIIGYNANASVDGGVALGSGSVASVDKGVVGYDPTPGADHANDTTGVWKSTAAAVSVGAVTITGGTPVTRQITGVAAGVNDTDAVNVAQLKALLGAGGGSWNLDTKPGTQPAVAVNPNDTVTFTSGDNITITRDDKNV
;
A
#
# COMPACT_ATOMS: atom_id res chain seq x y z
N MET A 1 59.34 -41.13 -12.24
CA MET A 1 58.14 -40.70 -12.98
C MET A 1 58.57 -40.35 -14.39
N THR A 2 58.17 -41.13 -15.39
CA THR A 2 58.39 -40.76 -16.80
C THR A 2 57.44 -39.64 -17.16
N ALA A 3 57.97 -38.42 -17.33
CA ALA A 3 57.20 -37.29 -17.81
C ALA A 3 56.88 -37.52 -19.30
N THR A 4 55.61 -37.77 -19.62
CA THR A 4 55.13 -37.86 -21.01
C THR A 4 54.24 -36.68 -21.30
N ALA A 5 54.75 -35.71 -22.06
CA ALA A 5 53.92 -34.74 -22.75
C ALA A 5 53.57 -35.32 -24.14
N GLY A 6 52.30 -35.28 -24.54
CA GLY A 6 51.85 -35.89 -25.79
C GLY A 6 50.96 -34.95 -26.58
N ALA A 7 51.49 -34.39 -27.66
CA ALA A 7 50.71 -33.67 -28.67
C ALA A 7 50.09 -34.71 -29.63
N GLY A 8 48.88 -35.17 -29.31
CA GLY A 8 48.20 -36.25 -30.04
C GLY A 8 47.61 -35.82 -31.38
N GLY A 9 47.04 -34.61 -31.45
CA GLY A 9 46.36 -34.08 -32.64
C GLY A 9 47.27 -33.29 -33.59
N ALA A 10 46.86 -33.17 -34.85
CA ALA A 10 47.60 -32.38 -35.84
C ALA A 10 47.67 -30.90 -35.44
N ASN A 11 48.86 -30.28 -35.60
CA ASN A 11 49.10 -28.88 -35.22
C ASN A 11 48.79 -28.56 -33.74
N SER A 12 48.88 -29.55 -32.84
CA SER A 12 48.62 -29.36 -31.42
C SER A 12 49.91 -29.10 -30.61
N LEU A 13 49.75 -28.49 -29.43
CA LEU A 13 50.83 -28.20 -28.49
C LEU A 13 50.53 -28.82 -27.13
N ALA A 14 51.47 -29.58 -26.58
CA ALA A 14 51.43 -30.07 -25.19
C ALA A 14 52.73 -29.70 -24.47
N ALA A 15 52.66 -28.90 -23.41
CA ALA A 15 53.82 -28.42 -22.66
C ALA A 15 53.62 -28.53 -21.14
N GLY A 16 54.36 -29.42 -20.48
CA GLY A 16 54.26 -29.68 -19.04
C GLY A 16 54.30 -31.18 -18.73
N ILE A 17 54.63 -31.54 -17.49
CA ILE A 17 54.65 -32.94 -17.07
C ILE A 17 53.21 -33.48 -17.12
N ASN A 18 52.99 -34.56 -17.88
CA ASN A 18 51.68 -35.16 -18.13
C ASN A 18 50.68 -34.25 -18.88
N ALA A 19 51.12 -33.17 -19.51
CA ALA A 19 50.29 -32.38 -20.41
C ALA A 19 49.95 -33.19 -21.67
N LYS A 20 48.69 -33.21 -22.08
CA LYS A 20 48.22 -34.03 -23.20
C LYS A 20 47.27 -33.25 -24.10
N THR A 21 47.35 -33.53 -25.40
CA THR A 21 46.25 -33.26 -26.32
C THR A 21 45.66 -34.57 -26.82
N GLY A 22 44.35 -34.60 -27.08
CA GLY A 22 43.67 -35.78 -27.62
C GLY A 22 44.24 -36.20 -28.96
N LYS A 23 44.16 -37.50 -29.30
CA LYS A 23 44.68 -38.05 -30.58
C LYS A 23 44.09 -37.35 -31.81
N ASP A 24 42.84 -36.92 -31.72
CA ASP A 24 42.12 -36.24 -32.81
C ASP A 24 41.88 -34.74 -32.51
N ALA A 25 42.56 -34.19 -31.49
CA ALA A 25 42.40 -32.80 -31.05
C ALA A 25 43.25 -31.85 -31.91
N GLU A 26 42.85 -31.61 -33.15
CA GLU A 26 43.60 -30.72 -34.04
C GLU A 26 43.65 -29.29 -33.50
N LYS A 27 44.78 -28.59 -33.70
CA LYS A 27 44.97 -27.17 -33.31
C LYS A 27 44.71 -26.89 -31.82
N SER A 28 44.82 -27.90 -30.97
CA SER A 28 44.60 -27.79 -29.53
C SER A 28 45.88 -27.42 -28.77
N VAL A 29 45.72 -26.82 -27.59
CA VAL A 29 46.83 -26.36 -26.75
C VAL A 29 46.63 -26.84 -25.32
N ALA A 30 47.59 -27.56 -24.76
CA ALA A 30 47.62 -27.99 -23.37
C ALA A 30 48.94 -27.54 -22.70
N ILE A 31 48.87 -26.68 -21.69
CA ILE A 31 50.04 -26.13 -20.99
C ILE A 31 49.83 -26.26 -19.48
N GLY A 32 50.72 -26.96 -18.77
CA GLY A 32 50.66 -27.13 -17.31
C GLY A 32 50.80 -28.60 -16.87
N TYR A 33 51.01 -28.81 -15.57
CA TYR A 33 51.07 -30.16 -15.00
C TYR A 33 49.71 -30.86 -15.17
N GLY A 34 49.66 -31.98 -15.89
CA GLY A 34 48.43 -32.75 -16.07
C GLY A 34 47.30 -32.04 -16.83
N SER A 35 47.59 -30.96 -17.57
CA SER A 35 46.59 -30.28 -18.40
C SER A 35 46.15 -31.15 -19.58
N TYR A 36 44.87 -31.12 -19.95
CA TYR A 36 44.34 -31.96 -21.04
C TYR A 36 43.40 -31.19 -21.98
N ALA A 37 43.79 -31.05 -23.26
CA ALA A 37 42.95 -30.49 -24.32
C ALA A 37 42.48 -31.62 -25.26
N LYS A 38 41.22 -32.03 -25.17
CA LYS A 38 40.69 -33.27 -25.75
C LYS A 38 40.06 -33.10 -27.12
N GLU A 39 39.46 -31.94 -27.40
CA GLU A 39 38.73 -31.68 -28.64
C GLU A 39 39.49 -30.72 -29.58
N THR A 40 39.07 -30.67 -30.84
CA THR A 40 39.63 -29.77 -31.85
C THR A 40 39.49 -28.30 -31.42
N GLY A 41 40.60 -27.56 -31.46
CA GLY A 41 40.64 -26.15 -31.06
C GLY A 41 40.55 -25.90 -29.56
N ALA A 42 40.52 -26.94 -28.72
CA ALA A 42 40.49 -26.81 -27.27
C ALA A 42 41.78 -26.17 -26.73
N VAL A 43 41.65 -25.36 -25.68
CA VAL A 43 42.78 -24.68 -25.02
C VAL A 43 42.69 -24.99 -23.54
N SER A 44 43.75 -25.54 -22.94
CA SER A 44 43.82 -25.90 -21.53
C SER A 44 45.14 -25.43 -20.93
N ILE A 45 45.12 -24.36 -20.13
CA ILE A 45 46.32 -23.70 -19.60
C ILE A 45 46.20 -23.61 -18.07
N GLY A 46 47.12 -24.23 -17.34
CA GLY A 46 47.11 -24.33 -15.87
C GLY A 46 47.30 -25.77 -15.40
N SER A 47 47.69 -25.95 -14.14
CA SER A 47 47.83 -27.27 -13.53
C SER A 47 46.47 -27.96 -13.45
N GLY A 48 46.31 -29.11 -14.11
CA GLY A 48 45.05 -29.85 -14.19
C GLY A 48 43.95 -29.18 -15.02
N ALA A 49 44.26 -28.12 -15.77
CA ALA A 49 43.30 -27.45 -16.64
C ALA A 49 42.76 -28.41 -17.72
N GLY A 50 41.46 -28.32 -18.00
CA GLY A 50 40.72 -29.23 -18.89
C GLY A 50 40.20 -30.50 -18.20
N GLY A 51 40.85 -30.97 -17.12
CA GLY A 51 40.40 -32.17 -16.39
C GLY A 51 40.21 -33.38 -17.30
N GLU A 52 39.12 -34.14 -17.12
CA GLU A 52 38.78 -35.31 -17.97
C GLU A 52 38.12 -34.94 -19.30
N TYR A 53 37.60 -33.72 -19.40
CA TYR A 53 36.77 -33.28 -20.53
C TYR A 53 37.56 -32.50 -21.55
N GLY A 54 38.24 -31.43 -21.14
CA GLY A 54 39.21 -30.69 -21.95
C GLY A 54 38.64 -30.20 -23.29
N ALA A 55 37.35 -29.92 -23.36
CA ALA A 55 36.65 -29.79 -24.64
C ALA A 55 36.73 -28.37 -25.21
N GLY A 56 36.51 -27.35 -24.38
CA GLY A 56 36.54 -25.95 -24.80
C GLY A 56 37.82 -25.22 -24.36
N ILE A 57 37.65 -23.98 -23.91
CA ILE A 57 38.75 -23.15 -23.39
C ILE A 57 38.73 -23.21 -21.86
N SER A 58 39.81 -23.67 -21.24
CA SER A 58 40.03 -23.79 -19.80
C SER A 58 41.35 -23.11 -19.43
N ILE A 59 41.32 -21.99 -18.72
CA ILE A 59 42.53 -21.24 -18.35
C ILE A 59 42.52 -20.97 -16.84
N GLY A 60 43.44 -21.58 -16.09
CA GLY A 60 43.53 -21.53 -14.64
C GLY A 60 43.68 -22.93 -14.05
N ASP A 61 44.30 -23.03 -12.87
CA ASP A 61 44.54 -24.31 -12.22
C ASP A 61 43.22 -25.02 -11.90
N GLY A 62 43.08 -26.27 -12.36
CA GLY A 62 41.86 -27.07 -12.18
C GLY A 62 40.62 -26.53 -12.91
N SER A 63 40.77 -25.57 -13.82
CA SER A 63 39.66 -25.07 -14.65
C SER A 63 39.17 -26.16 -15.62
N VAL A 64 37.86 -26.22 -15.88
CA VAL A 64 37.27 -27.25 -16.74
C VAL A 64 36.15 -26.66 -17.60
N SER A 65 36.33 -26.70 -18.91
CA SER A 65 35.27 -26.51 -19.89
C SER A 65 34.83 -27.87 -20.46
N GLN A 66 33.57 -28.23 -20.24
CA GLN A 66 33.05 -29.57 -20.58
C GLN A 66 32.48 -29.68 -22.00
N ARG A 67 32.40 -28.57 -22.75
CA ARG A 67 31.92 -28.51 -24.14
C ARG A 67 32.86 -27.65 -25.00
N SER A 68 33.04 -28.00 -26.27
CA SER A 68 33.90 -27.27 -27.22
C SER A 68 33.55 -25.80 -27.39
N THR A 69 32.29 -25.43 -27.20
CA THR A 69 31.81 -24.05 -27.33
C THR A 69 31.88 -23.25 -26.02
N SER A 70 32.35 -23.84 -24.92
CA SER A 70 32.32 -23.22 -23.60
C SER A 70 33.68 -22.69 -23.14
N LEU A 71 33.64 -21.72 -22.22
CA LEU A 71 34.79 -20.99 -21.70
C LEU A 71 34.82 -21.06 -20.16
N ALA A 72 35.95 -21.50 -19.61
CA ALA A 72 36.25 -21.47 -18.18
C ALA A 72 37.60 -20.75 -17.95
N ILE A 73 37.60 -19.61 -17.25
CA ILE A 73 38.80 -18.85 -16.92
C ILE A 73 38.83 -18.56 -15.41
N GLY A 74 39.87 -18.98 -14.70
CA GLY A 74 40.04 -18.82 -13.26
C GLY A 74 40.40 -20.14 -12.58
N THR A 75 41.05 -20.07 -11.43
CA THR A 75 41.37 -21.25 -10.62
C THR A 75 40.08 -21.95 -10.21
N GLY A 76 39.94 -23.23 -10.56
CA GLY A 76 38.76 -24.03 -10.28
C GLY A 76 37.49 -23.62 -11.00
N ALA A 77 37.55 -22.69 -11.98
CA ALA A 77 36.40 -22.26 -12.78
C ALA A 77 35.87 -23.42 -13.65
N LYS A 78 34.54 -23.58 -13.72
CA LYS A 78 33.93 -24.75 -14.36
C LYS A 78 32.72 -24.39 -15.21
N THR A 79 32.57 -25.06 -16.34
CA THR A 79 31.28 -25.20 -17.02
C THR A 79 30.85 -26.65 -16.96
N GLY A 80 29.62 -26.90 -16.55
CA GLY A 80 29.03 -28.20 -16.31
C GLY A 80 28.24 -28.70 -17.53
N HIS A 81 28.19 -30.02 -17.69
CA HIS A 81 27.30 -30.73 -18.59
C HIS A 81 26.47 -31.72 -17.79
N GLY A 82 25.24 -31.96 -18.25
CA GLY A 82 24.30 -32.90 -17.67
C GLY A 82 24.12 -34.14 -18.55
N ASN A 83 23.23 -35.03 -18.14
CA ASN A 83 22.90 -36.25 -18.91
C ASN A 83 21.72 -36.05 -19.88
N GLY A 84 21.50 -34.81 -20.35
CA GLY A 84 20.36 -34.46 -21.20
C GLY A 84 20.47 -34.93 -22.66
N PRO A 85 19.34 -34.99 -23.40
CA PRO A 85 19.23 -35.62 -24.72
C PRO A 85 19.95 -34.87 -25.84
N THR A 86 20.19 -33.56 -25.69
CA THR A 86 20.94 -32.75 -26.66
C THR A 86 22.21 -32.21 -26.04
N ALA A 87 23.22 -31.96 -26.87
CA ALA A 87 24.48 -31.37 -26.44
C ALA A 87 24.39 -29.83 -26.45
N GLY A 88 23.83 -29.24 -25.39
CA GLY A 88 23.99 -27.81 -25.14
C GLY A 88 25.44 -27.42 -24.87
N GLY A 89 25.75 -26.12 -24.98
CA GLY A 89 27.06 -25.54 -24.72
C GLY A 89 27.01 -24.01 -24.75
N GLY A 90 28.14 -23.35 -25.03
CA GLY A 90 28.21 -21.89 -25.06
C GLY A 90 28.26 -21.22 -23.69
N ASP A 91 28.57 -21.98 -22.64
CA ASP A 91 28.62 -21.46 -21.28
C ASP A 91 29.90 -20.66 -21.01
N ILE A 92 29.81 -19.68 -20.13
CA ILE A 92 30.92 -18.80 -19.76
C ILE A 92 31.07 -18.80 -18.24
N ALA A 93 32.18 -19.31 -17.73
CA ALA A 93 32.58 -19.23 -16.33
C ALA A 93 33.91 -18.46 -16.21
N VAL A 94 33.90 -17.25 -15.65
CA VAL A 94 35.10 -16.40 -15.52
C VAL A 94 35.24 -15.89 -14.09
N GLY A 95 36.21 -16.41 -13.33
CA GLY A 95 36.45 -16.07 -11.93
C GLY A 95 36.99 -17.26 -11.13
N ASP A 96 37.70 -17.00 -10.04
CA ASP A 96 38.10 -18.05 -9.11
C ASP A 96 36.85 -18.80 -8.60
N GLN A 97 36.81 -20.11 -8.80
CA GLN A 97 35.70 -21.00 -8.41
C GLN A 97 34.33 -20.61 -9.00
N SER A 98 34.28 -19.89 -10.13
CA SER A 98 33.01 -19.65 -10.82
C SER A 98 32.48 -20.94 -11.47
N PHE A 99 31.15 -21.08 -11.54
CA PHE A 99 30.54 -22.31 -12.03
C PHE A 99 29.27 -22.03 -12.83
N VAL A 100 29.17 -22.57 -14.04
CA VAL A 100 27.89 -22.73 -14.74
C VAL A 100 27.51 -24.20 -14.64
N GLU A 101 26.44 -24.52 -13.93
CA GLU A 101 25.94 -25.86 -13.69
C GLU A 101 24.71 -26.14 -14.55
N ASN A 102 24.79 -27.17 -15.39
CA ASN A 102 23.68 -27.61 -16.23
C ASN A 102 23.31 -29.05 -15.87
N TYR A 103 22.07 -29.27 -15.44
CA TYR A 103 21.61 -30.61 -15.05
C TYR A 103 21.24 -31.49 -16.26
N VAL A 104 20.79 -30.89 -17.36
CA VAL A 104 20.31 -31.60 -18.55
C VAL A 104 20.84 -30.99 -19.84
N ASN A 105 22.07 -30.46 -19.83
CA ASN A 105 22.70 -29.84 -21.00
C ASN A 105 21.96 -28.61 -21.55
N GLN A 106 21.45 -27.75 -20.67
CA GLN A 106 21.04 -26.40 -21.08
C GLN A 106 22.25 -25.60 -21.59
N SER A 107 22.02 -24.56 -22.38
CA SER A 107 23.07 -23.80 -23.08
C SER A 107 23.05 -22.31 -22.77
N GLY A 108 24.22 -21.70 -22.66
CA GLY A 108 24.41 -20.24 -22.68
C GLY A 108 24.38 -19.57 -21.31
N GLY A 109 24.62 -20.32 -20.23
CA GLY A 109 24.73 -19.74 -18.88
C GLY A 109 26.01 -18.91 -18.71
N ILE A 110 25.94 -17.83 -17.91
CA ILE A 110 27.06 -16.91 -17.72
C ILE A 110 27.32 -16.67 -16.23
N ALA A 111 28.45 -17.15 -15.73
CA ALA A 111 28.95 -16.91 -14.38
C ALA A 111 30.27 -16.11 -14.43
N ILE A 112 30.26 -14.85 -14.00
CA ILE A 112 31.44 -13.97 -13.99
C ILE A 112 31.66 -13.40 -12.59
N GLY A 113 32.86 -13.53 -12.03
CA GLY A 113 33.18 -13.14 -10.66
C GLY A 113 33.63 -14.32 -9.80
N GLN A 114 34.38 -14.06 -8.73
CA GLN A 114 34.80 -15.12 -7.81
C GLN A 114 33.57 -15.78 -7.18
N LYS A 115 33.51 -17.12 -7.22
CA LYS A 115 32.42 -17.93 -6.69
C LYS A 115 31.04 -17.57 -7.25
N SER A 116 30.96 -16.95 -8.42
CA SER A 116 29.67 -16.77 -9.10
C SER A 116 29.16 -18.13 -9.57
N HIS A 117 27.86 -18.37 -9.46
CA HIS A 117 27.25 -19.66 -9.77
C HIS A 117 25.95 -19.46 -10.55
N VAL A 118 25.89 -20.05 -11.73
CA VAL A 118 24.64 -20.23 -12.46
C VAL A 118 24.21 -21.67 -12.30
N GLU A 119 22.99 -21.91 -11.82
CA GLU A 119 22.43 -23.26 -11.66
C GLU A 119 21.18 -23.42 -12.55
N ASN A 120 21.39 -24.04 -13.72
CA ASN A 120 20.33 -24.34 -14.67
C ASN A 120 19.69 -25.69 -14.33
N MET A 121 18.54 -25.61 -13.69
CA MET A 121 17.73 -26.75 -13.27
C MET A 121 16.64 -27.10 -14.30
N TYR A 122 15.93 -28.20 -14.05
CA TYR A 122 14.91 -28.79 -14.94
C TYR A 122 13.73 -29.36 -14.12
N GLY A 123 13.42 -28.74 -12.99
CA GLY A 123 12.39 -29.22 -12.08
C GLY A 123 10.98 -28.77 -12.46
N SER A 124 10.05 -28.92 -11.52
CA SER A 124 8.66 -28.52 -11.72
C SER A 124 8.49 -27.01 -11.97
N ARG A 125 9.38 -26.16 -11.43
CA ARG A 125 9.28 -24.70 -11.65
C ARG A 125 9.56 -24.37 -13.12
N GLU A 126 10.62 -24.94 -13.67
CA GLU A 126 10.99 -24.76 -15.07
C GLU A 126 9.92 -25.32 -16.02
N SER A 127 9.40 -26.52 -15.74
CA SER A 127 8.35 -27.10 -16.59
C SER A 127 7.03 -26.32 -16.53
N LEU A 128 6.64 -25.81 -15.36
CA LEU A 128 5.39 -25.05 -15.19
C LEU A 128 5.42 -23.70 -15.91
N PHE A 129 6.60 -23.11 -16.12
CA PHE A 129 6.76 -21.79 -16.74
C PHE A 129 7.60 -21.82 -18.03
N ALA A 130 7.54 -22.94 -18.77
CA ALA A 130 8.26 -23.12 -20.02
C ALA A 130 7.64 -22.39 -21.23
N PHE A 131 6.38 -21.96 -21.13
CA PHE A 131 5.65 -21.23 -22.18
C PHE A 131 5.73 -21.87 -23.57
N GLY A 132 5.67 -23.21 -23.63
CA GLY A 132 5.70 -23.97 -24.88
C GLY A 132 7.04 -23.95 -25.64
N GLN A 133 8.13 -23.49 -25.03
CA GLN A 133 9.45 -23.46 -25.69
C GLN A 133 9.97 -24.88 -25.98
N THR A 134 9.67 -25.84 -25.11
CA THR A 134 10.05 -27.25 -25.26
C THR A 134 9.10 -28.11 -24.45
N ASP A 135 8.89 -29.35 -24.88
CA ASP A 135 8.07 -30.32 -24.15
C ASP A 135 8.85 -30.89 -22.97
N TYR A 136 8.14 -31.27 -21.91
CA TYR A 136 8.72 -31.86 -20.70
C TYR A 136 8.20 -33.28 -20.48
N SER A 137 9.11 -34.23 -20.28
CA SER A 137 8.81 -35.62 -19.91
C SER A 137 9.48 -35.98 -18.59
N GLY A 138 8.69 -36.23 -17.54
CA GLY A 138 9.22 -36.49 -16.20
C GLY A 138 10.09 -35.35 -15.64
N GLY A 139 9.81 -34.11 -16.02
CA GLY A 139 10.63 -32.93 -15.69
C GLY A 139 11.79 -32.68 -16.66
N THR A 140 12.16 -33.63 -17.51
CA THR A 140 13.26 -33.43 -18.47
C THR A 140 12.75 -32.75 -19.74
N PRO A 141 13.33 -31.62 -20.17
CA PRO A 141 13.00 -30.99 -21.44
C PRO A 141 13.45 -31.86 -22.62
N ALA A 142 12.61 -31.97 -23.65
CA ALA A 142 12.93 -32.70 -24.88
C ALA A 142 14.08 -32.03 -25.66
N ASP A 143 14.08 -30.70 -25.66
CA ASP A 143 15.17 -29.86 -26.17
C ASP A 143 15.66 -28.88 -25.08
N PRO A 144 16.70 -29.28 -24.30
CA PRO A 144 17.33 -28.45 -23.27
C PRO A 144 17.87 -27.10 -23.76
N SER A 145 18.22 -26.96 -25.03
CA SER A 145 18.80 -25.72 -25.58
C SER A 145 17.79 -24.58 -25.67
N LYS A 146 16.50 -24.91 -25.59
CA LYS A 146 15.39 -23.96 -25.56
C LYS A 146 14.98 -23.55 -24.14
N VAL A 147 15.62 -24.07 -23.10
CA VAL A 147 15.38 -23.66 -21.73
C VAL A 147 16.25 -22.45 -21.42
N ALA A 148 15.64 -21.36 -20.94
CA ALA A 148 16.37 -20.15 -20.55
C ALA A 148 17.42 -20.45 -19.46
N THR A 149 18.61 -19.87 -19.58
CA THR A 149 19.70 -20.06 -18.62
C THR A 149 19.94 -18.81 -17.78
N GLY A 150 20.59 -18.97 -16.63
CA GLY A 150 20.86 -17.87 -15.71
C GLY A 150 22.11 -17.05 -16.07
N ILE A 151 22.17 -15.83 -15.52
CA ILE A 151 23.33 -14.94 -15.61
C ILE A 151 23.68 -14.44 -14.20
N ALA A 152 24.88 -14.76 -13.70
CA ALA A 152 25.40 -14.33 -12.42
C ALA A 152 26.71 -13.54 -12.61
N ILE A 153 26.72 -12.25 -12.28
CA ILE A 153 27.87 -11.35 -12.46
C ILE A 153 28.20 -10.64 -11.14
N GLY A 154 29.32 -11.01 -10.54
CA GLY A 154 29.84 -10.45 -9.29
C GLY A 154 30.33 -11.53 -8.33
N GLN A 155 30.98 -11.10 -7.25
CA GLN A 155 31.48 -12.04 -6.24
C GLN A 155 30.30 -12.67 -5.49
N ASN A 156 30.32 -14.01 -5.36
CA ASN A 156 29.29 -14.84 -4.73
C ASN A 156 27.88 -14.67 -5.36
N SER A 157 27.76 -14.11 -6.56
CA SER A 157 26.44 -13.98 -7.20
C SER A 157 25.88 -15.36 -7.59
N TYR A 158 24.59 -15.56 -7.42
CA TYR A 158 23.90 -16.80 -7.79
C TYR A 158 22.70 -16.52 -8.69
N ALA A 159 22.52 -17.30 -9.75
CA ALA A 159 21.34 -17.21 -10.60
C ALA A 159 20.84 -18.61 -11.00
N ARG A 160 19.56 -18.86 -10.74
CA ARG A 160 18.84 -20.03 -11.27
C ARG A 160 18.45 -19.84 -12.74
N THR A 161 18.01 -20.92 -13.41
CA THR A 161 17.29 -20.94 -14.69
C THR A 161 16.45 -19.68 -14.94
N GLY A 162 16.77 -18.96 -16.03
CA GLY A 162 16.08 -17.75 -16.48
C GLY A 162 16.30 -16.49 -15.64
N SER A 163 17.05 -16.57 -14.54
CA SER A 163 17.26 -15.46 -13.61
C SER A 163 18.55 -14.68 -13.92
N LEU A 164 18.58 -13.42 -13.50
CA LEU A 164 19.73 -12.52 -13.59
C LEU A 164 20.12 -12.03 -12.20
N MET A 165 21.40 -12.11 -11.84
CA MET A 165 21.97 -11.45 -10.68
C MET A 165 23.24 -10.69 -11.06
N VAL A 166 23.26 -9.39 -10.78
CA VAL A 166 24.44 -8.54 -10.99
C VAL A 166 24.73 -7.73 -9.74
N GLY A 167 25.92 -7.88 -9.17
CA GLY A 167 26.36 -7.19 -7.97
C GLY A 167 27.28 -8.05 -7.12
N THR A 168 28.01 -7.42 -6.20
CA THR A 168 28.84 -8.18 -5.24
C THR A 168 28.03 -8.51 -3.99
N HIS A 169 28.24 -9.72 -3.47
CA HIS A 169 27.55 -10.21 -2.28
C HIS A 169 28.58 -10.67 -1.26
N ASN A 170 28.75 -9.91 -0.19
CA ASN A 170 29.73 -10.15 0.87
C ASN A 170 29.18 -9.83 2.27
N TYR A 171 27.95 -9.34 2.36
CA TYR A 171 27.29 -9.03 3.62
C TYR A 171 26.87 -10.31 4.37
N ARG A 172 26.95 -10.22 5.70
CA ARG A 172 26.46 -11.22 6.64
C ARG A 172 25.73 -10.51 7.75
N GLY A 173 24.47 -10.85 7.96
CA GLY A 173 23.64 -10.21 8.99
C GLY A 173 22.17 -10.17 8.60
N LEU A 174 21.39 -9.43 9.39
CA LEU A 174 19.96 -9.26 9.14
C LEU A 174 19.73 -8.41 7.89
N LEU A 175 18.80 -8.86 7.06
CA LEU A 175 18.27 -8.12 5.92
C LEU A 175 16.79 -8.50 5.75
N GLY A 176 15.89 -7.53 5.93
CA GLY A 176 14.46 -7.82 6.05
C GLY A 176 14.18 -8.71 7.27
N ASP A 177 13.43 -9.79 7.08
CA ASP A 177 13.06 -10.76 8.12
C ASP A 177 13.94 -12.02 8.15
N VAL A 178 15.09 -12.01 7.46
CA VAL A 178 16.03 -13.14 7.41
C VAL A 178 17.46 -12.72 7.75
N THR A 179 18.27 -13.71 8.13
CA THR A 179 19.73 -13.54 8.21
C THR A 179 20.34 -14.04 6.91
N VAL A 180 21.02 -13.16 6.18
CA VAL A 180 21.73 -13.51 4.95
C VAL A 180 23.18 -13.84 5.25
N ASP A 181 23.71 -14.85 4.54
CA ASP A 181 25.14 -15.15 4.48
C ASP A 181 25.59 -15.22 3.03
N SER A 182 26.44 -14.29 2.63
CA SER A 182 27.10 -14.30 1.31
C SER A 182 27.85 -15.60 0.95
N ALA A 183 28.12 -16.50 1.89
CA ALA A 183 28.66 -17.82 1.60
C ALA A 183 27.62 -18.77 0.98
N ASP A 184 26.33 -18.49 1.14
CA ASP A 184 25.21 -19.28 0.63
C ASP A 184 24.14 -18.36 0.01
N THR A 185 24.53 -17.64 -1.04
CA THR A 185 23.63 -16.76 -1.80
C THR A 185 22.52 -17.52 -2.50
N LYS A 186 22.73 -18.82 -2.78
CA LYS A 186 21.75 -19.72 -3.37
C LYS A 186 20.43 -19.68 -2.60
N THR A 187 20.46 -19.86 -1.28
CA THR A 187 19.26 -19.97 -0.42
C THR A 187 18.29 -18.79 -0.55
N PHE A 188 18.74 -17.63 -1.01
CA PHE A 188 17.92 -16.41 -1.13
C PHE A 188 17.57 -16.03 -2.58
N ASN A 189 17.88 -16.89 -3.55
CA ASN A 189 17.72 -16.63 -4.99
C ASN A 189 17.39 -17.91 -5.81
N LEU A 190 16.70 -18.88 -5.21
CA LEU A 190 16.28 -20.16 -5.80
C LEU A 190 15.06 -20.08 -6.71
N ASP A 191 14.50 -18.89 -6.93
CA ASP A 191 13.38 -18.69 -7.86
C ASP A 191 13.80 -18.43 -9.31
N ILE A 192 12.87 -18.73 -10.23
CA ILE A 192 13.10 -18.65 -11.68
C ILE A 192 12.70 -17.28 -12.24
N ASN A 193 13.28 -16.89 -13.37
CA ASN A 193 12.93 -15.66 -14.09
C ASN A 193 12.99 -14.40 -13.21
N SER A 194 13.84 -14.39 -12.18
CA SER A 194 14.00 -13.27 -11.27
C SER A 194 15.11 -12.33 -11.78
N THR A 195 15.02 -11.05 -11.47
CA THR A 195 16.07 -10.07 -11.79
C THR A 195 16.58 -9.42 -10.51
N THR A 196 17.89 -9.44 -10.28
CA THR A 196 18.55 -8.79 -9.15
C THR A 196 19.71 -7.94 -9.64
N LEU A 197 19.64 -6.63 -9.42
CA LEU A 197 20.70 -5.68 -9.78
C LEU A 197 21.04 -4.83 -8.56
N GLY A 198 22.15 -5.15 -7.89
CA GLY A 198 22.58 -4.41 -6.70
C GLY A 198 23.56 -5.17 -5.82
N THR A 199 24.32 -4.41 -5.03
CA THR A 199 25.25 -4.97 -4.04
C THR A 199 24.48 -5.47 -2.83
N ASN A 200 24.79 -6.69 -2.37
CA ASN A 200 24.18 -7.30 -1.19
C ASN A 200 22.64 -7.33 -1.23
N SER A 201 22.07 -7.56 -2.42
CA SER A 201 20.62 -7.63 -2.63
C SER A 201 20.20 -9.02 -3.07
N TYR A 202 19.01 -9.43 -2.64
CA TYR A 202 18.53 -10.80 -2.78
C TYR A 202 17.07 -10.83 -3.22
N ASN A 203 16.68 -11.90 -3.90
CA ASN A 203 15.40 -11.95 -4.58
C ASN A 203 14.87 -13.38 -4.71
N GLU A 204 14.01 -13.77 -3.77
CA GLU A 204 13.33 -15.05 -3.74
C GLU A 204 11.87 -14.88 -4.18
N GLY A 205 11.65 -14.76 -5.49
CA GLY A 205 10.32 -14.74 -6.09
C GLY A 205 10.34 -14.97 -7.60
N ALA A 206 9.43 -15.77 -8.13
CA ALA A 206 9.35 -15.96 -9.58
C ALA A 206 8.88 -14.69 -10.29
N PHE A 207 9.49 -14.34 -11.43
CA PHE A 207 9.17 -13.13 -12.22
C PHE A 207 9.31 -11.81 -11.44
N SER A 208 10.05 -11.82 -10.34
CA SER A 208 10.25 -10.66 -9.47
C SER A 208 11.46 -9.84 -9.92
N THR A 209 11.54 -8.58 -9.50
CA THR A 209 12.66 -7.67 -9.83
C THR A 209 13.12 -6.90 -8.59
N VAL A 210 14.41 -6.97 -8.27
CA VAL A 210 15.04 -6.17 -7.22
C VAL A 210 16.18 -5.37 -7.83
N THR A 211 16.07 -4.04 -7.81
CA THR A 211 17.12 -3.12 -8.25
C THR A 211 17.45 -2.14 -7.13
N GLY A 212 18.71 -2.09 -6.71
CA GLY A 212 19.19 -1.24 -5.61
C GLY A 212 20.05 -2.02 -4.62
N ALA A 213 20.79 -1.31 -3.77
CA ALA A 213 21.72 -1.92 -2.82
C ALA A 213 21.02 -2.29 -1.50
N TYR A 214 21.44 -3.40 -0.88
CA TYR A 214 20.92 -3.88 0.40
C TYR A 214 19.38 -3.99 0.42
N SER A 215 18.79 -4.49 -0.66
CA SER A 215 17.35 -4.69 -0.77
C SER A 215 17.03 -6.17 -0.87
N ILE A 216 15.90 -6.60 -0.32
CA ILE A 216 15.52 -8.01 -0.30
C ILE A 216 14.03 -8.22 -0.56
N ALA A 217 13.72 -9.16 -1.45
CA ALA A 217 12.43 -9.85 -1.43
C ALA A 217 12.68 -11.24 -0.83
N SER A 218 12.40 -11.41 0.47
CA SER A 218 12.70 -12.64 1.20
C SER A 218 11.59 -13.67 1.01
N GLY A 219 11.95 -14.94 0.98
CA GLY A 219 11.01 -16.04 0.84
C GLY A 219 11.72 -17.36 1.07
N SER A 220 10.98 -18.44 0.90
CA SER A 220 11.49 -19.80 1.04
C SER A 220 11.00 -20.63 -0.12
N TYR A 221 11.98 -21.22 -0.81
CA TYR A 221 11.77 -22.21 -1.83
C TYR A 221 10.82 -23.35 -1.40
N SER A 222 10.86 -23.71 -0.11
CA SER A 222 10.18 -24.90 0.45
C SER A 222 8.75 -24.65 0.94
N THR A 223 8.40 -23.41 1.33
CA THR A 223 7.12 -23.13 2.04
C THR A 223 6.12 -22.28 1.27
N GLY A 224 6.45 -21.73 0.09
CA GLY A 224 5.47 -20.94 -0.66
C GLY A 224 5.84 -20.66 -2.11
N ARG A 225 5.29 -21.44 -3.05
CA ARG A 225 5.52 -21.29 -4.51
C ARG A 225 5.08 -19.94 -5.10
N ALA A 226 4.22 -19.21 -4.39
CA ALA A 226 3.69 -17.93 -4.85
C ALA A 226 4.29 -16.72 -4.13
N LYS A 227 5.11 -16.92 -3.09
CA LYS A 227 5.70 -15.79 -2.35
C LYS A 227 6.49 -14.90 -3.32
N ASN A 228 6.28 -13.60 -3.21
CA ASN A 228 6.92 -12.58 -4.05
C ASN A 228 6.72 -12.73 -5.57
N PHE A 229 5.75 -13.54 -6.04
CA PHE A 229 5.49 -13.68 -7.47
C PHE A 229 5.19 -12.30 -8.09
N GLY A 230 5.96 -11.90 -9.10
CA GLY A 230 5.82 -10.61 -9.78
C GLY A 230 6.09 -9.39 -8.89
N ALA A 231 6.70 -9.56 -7.72
CA ALA A 231 7.06 -8.47 -6.83
C ALA A 231 8.18 -7.59 -7.43
N ASN A 232 8.21 -6.32 -7.08
CA ASN A 232 9.30 -5.44 -7.50
C ASN A 232 9.77 -4.46 -6.42
N ILE A 233 11.08 -4.22 -6.42
CA ILE A 233 11.79 -3.26 -5.59
C ILE A 233 12.68 -2.40 -6.48
N TYR A 234 12.56 -1.08 -6.36
CA TYR A 234 13.42 -0.09 -7.00
C TYR A 234 13.95 0.92 -5.98
N GLY A 235 15.24 0.81 -5.67
CA GLY A 235 15.96 1.64 -4.71
C GLY A 235 16.56 0.83 -3.56
N ALA A 236 17.22 1.50 -2.63
CA ALA A 236 18.07 0.87 -1.63
C ALA A 236 17.33 0.60 -0.30
N LEU A 237 17.82 -0.38 0.46
CA LEU A 237 17.37 -0.65 1.83
C LEU A 237 15.88 -1.03 1.93
N ASN A 238 15.25 -1.46 0.84
CA ASN A 238 13.83 -1.83 0.87
C ASN A 238 13.69 -3.33 1.14
N SER A 239 12.62 -3.71 1.84
CA SER A 239 12.29 -5.10 2.11
C SER A 239 10.85 -5.45 1.72
N ILE A 240 10.71 -6.57 1.00
CA ILE A 240 9.46 -7.33 0.89
C ILE A 240 9.67 -8.59 1.72
N GLU A 241 9.12 -8.59 2.93
CA GLU A 241 9.34 -9.60 3.95
C GLU A 241 8.25 -10.65 3.87
N SER A 242 8.55 -11.74 3.16
CA SER A 242 7.61 -12.84 2.96
C SER A 242 8.08 -14.13 3.58
N GLU A 243 9.31 -14.26 4.06
CA GLU A 243 9.81 -15.53 4.58
C GLU A 243 9.04 -15.97 5.84
N THR A 244 9.02 -15.09 6.84
CA THR A 244 8.36 -15.31 8.13
C THR A 244 6.86 -15.01 8.10
N ALA A 245 6.35 -14.51 6.97
CA ALA A 245 4.94 -14.22 6.78
C ALA A 245 4.08 -15.50 6.73
N ALA A 246 2.93 -15.44 7.40
CA ALA A 246 1.98 -16.57 7.47
C ALA A 246 1.31 -16.87 6.13
N SER A 247 1.05 -15.86 5.30
CA SER A 247 0.37 -16.05 4.02
C SER A 247 1.31 -16.59 2.94
N PRO A 248 0.94 -17.65 2.19
CA PRO A 248 1.69 -18.10 1.03
C PRO A 248 1.62 -17.12 -0.16
N LEU A 249 0.77 -16.10 -0.06
CA LEU A 249 0.62 -15.03 -1.06
C LEU A 249 1.36 -13.75 -0.65
N SER A 250 2.13 -13.77 0.44
CA SER A 250 2.93 -12.60 0.83
C SER A 250 3.87 -12.16 -0.29
N GLY A 251 3.96 -10.85 -0.49
CA GLY A 251 4.79 -10.22 -1.51
C GLY A 251 4.25 -10.28 -2.94
N VAL A 252 3.19 -11.06 -3.21
CA VAL A 252 2.63 -11.18 -4.56
C VAL A 252 2.25 -9.81 -5.09
N ALA A 253 2.84 -9.43 -6.23
CA ALA A 253 2.61 -8.16 -6.91
C ALA A 253 2.82 -6.90 -6.04
N ASN A 254 3.61 -6.99 -4.96
CA ASN A 254 4.03 -5.79 -4.23
C ASN A 254 4.99 -4.97 -5.08
N SER A 255 4.84 -3.64 -5.05
CA SER A 255 5.71 -2.70 -5.74
C SER A 255 6.24 -1.67 -4.75
N VAL A 256 7.56 -1.61 -4.62
CA VAL A 256 8.23 -0.74 -3.65
C VAL A 256 9.26 0.12 -4.36
N VAL A 257 9.07 1.43 -4.35
CA VAL A 257 9.96 2.40 -4.98
C VAL A 257 10.46 3.42 -3.96
N GLY A 258 11.77 3.57 -3.86
CA GLY A 258 12.43 4.58 -3.02
C GLY A 258 13.39 3.95 -2.01
N THR A 259 13.37 4.37 -0.75
CA THR A 259 14.41 3.96 0.23
C THR A 259 13.82 3.55 1.57
N ALA A 260 14.36 2.47 2.17
CA ALA A 260 13.98 2.05 3.52
C ALA A 260 12.48 1.80 3.70
N ASN A 261 11.80 1.31 2.66
CA ASN A 261 10.40 0.92 2.76
C ASN A 261 10.27 -0.57 3.04
N ARG A 262 9.18 -0.94 3.71
CA ARG A 262 8.94 -2.31 4.15
C ARG A 262 7.51 -2.75 3.81
N THR A 263 7.38 -3.94 3.26
CA THR A 263 6.12 -4.67 3.24
C THR A 263 6.28 -5.98 4.01
N PHE A 264 5.28 -6.39 4.79
CA PHE A 264 5.29 -7.66 5.52
C PHE A 264 3.91 -8.28 5.50
N ASN A 265 3.82 -9.56 5.13
CA ASN A 265 2.55 -10.29 5.05
C ASN A 265 1.47 -9.48 4.31
N SER A 266 1.81 -8.99 3.12
CA SER A 266 0.93 -8.15 2.29
C SER A 266 0.98 -8.57 0.82
N ASN A 267 -0.04 -8.25 0.03
CA ASN A 267 -0.02 -8.44 -1.42
C ASN A 267 -0.71 -7.29 -2.17
N GLY A 268 -0.27 -7.02 -3.40
CA GLY A 268 -0.73 -5.88 -4.19
C GLY A 268 -0.42 -4.51 -3.56
N SER A 269 0.52 -4.45 -2.60
CA SER A 269 0.91 -3.21 -1.93
C SER A 269 1.73 -2.32 -2.86
N LEU A 270 1.47 -1.01 -2.84
CA LEU A 270 2.16 -0.02 -3.65
C LEU A 270 2.80 1.03 -2.74
N ILE A 271 4.12 1.13 -2.75
CA ILE A 271 4.87 2.11 -1.96
C ILE A 271 5.72 2.99 -2.88
N PHE A 272 5.62 4.31 -2.70
CA PHE A 272 6.46 5.29 -3.35
C PHE A 272 6.99 6.32 -2.34
N GLY A 273 8.30 6.30 -2.05
CA GLY A 273 8.94 7.27 -1.18
C GLY A 273 9.89 6.62 -0.17
N ALA A 274 9.88 7.05 1.09
CA ALA A 274 10.85 6.57 2.07
C ALA A 274 10.25 6.24 3.44
N GLY A 275 10.74 5.18 4.08
CA GLY A 275 10.34 4.82 5.44
C GLY A 275 8.89 4.39 5.59
N ASN A 276 8.20 4.02 4.50
CA ASN A 276 6.81 3.59 4.59
C ASN A 276 6.73 2.10 4.94
N GLU A 277 5.74 1.73 5.74
CA GLU A 277 5.47 0.35 6.16
C GLU A 277 4.04 -0.05 5.79
N ILE A 278 3.87 -1.17 5.10
CA ILE A 278 2.57 -1.82 4.88
C ILE A 278 2.62 -3.25 5.43
N LYS A 279 1.81 -3.56 6.43
CA LYS A 279 1.85 -4.80 7.20
C LYS A 279 0.49 -5.47 7.27
N ASN A 280 0.46 -6.81 7.23
CA ASN A 280 -0.76 -7.61 7.40
C ASN A 280 -1.91 -7.23 6.43
N SER A 281 -1.58 -6.58 5.32
CA SER A 281 -2.48 -6.13 4.27
C SER A 281 -2.51 -7.17 3.16
N VAL A 282 -2.97 -8.37 3.48
CA VAL A 282 -3.02 -9.51 2.55
C VAL A 282 -4.45 -9.98 2.38
N ALA A 283 -4.82 -10.33 1.15
CA ALA A 283 -6.08 -11.03 0.85
C ALA A 283 -5.84 -12.25 -0.03
N VAL A 284 -6.80 -13.18 -0.04
CA VAL A 284 -6.76 -14.33 -0.95
C VAL A 284 -6.97 -13.83 -2.38
N ILE A 285 -6.11 -14.24 -3.30
CA ILE A 285 -6.29 -14.01 -4.73
C ILE A 285 -6.88 -15.29 -5.34
N THR A 286 -8.18 -15.27 -5.61
CA THR A 286 -8.91 -16.38 -6.20
C THR A 286 -8.55 -16.54 -7.67
N GLY A 287 -8.42 -17.79 -8.14
CA GLY A 287 -8.09 -18.08 -9.54
C GLY A 287 -6.64 -17.80 -9.95
N MET A 288 -5.71 -17.65 -8.98
CA MET A 288 -4.28 -17.54 -9.28
C MET A 288 -3.81 -18.77 -10.08
N PRO A 289 -3.20 -18.59 -11.27
CA PRO A 289 -2.75 -19.71 -12.09
C PRO A 289 -1.61 -20.48 -11.41
N ALA A 290 -1.64 -21.81 -11.53
CA ALA A 290 -0.60 -22.69 -10.99
C ALA A 290 0.59 -22.89 -11.94
N SER A 291 0.49 -22.40 -13.19
CA SER A 291 1.49 -22.54 -14.25
C SER A 291 1.42 -21.35 -15.22
N GLY A 292 2.40 -21.26 -16.12
CA GLY A 292 2.46 -20.26 -17.19
C GLY A 292 1.48 -20.48 -18.34
N GLY A 293 0.73 -21.59 -18.35
CA GLY A 293 -0.15 -21.95 -19.46
C GLY A 293 0.57 -22.05 -20.81
N ASP A 294 -0.19 -21.86 -21.90
CA ASP A 294 0.31 -22.05 -23.28
C ASP A 294 1.31 -20.97 -23.74
N SER A 295 1.30 -19.78 -23.10
CA SER A 295 2.18 -18.67 -23.47
C SER A 295 2.28 -17.63 -22.35
N ALA A 296 3.30 -16.78 -22.41
CA ALA A 296 3.43 -15.63 -21.51
C ALA A 296 2.20 -14.70 -21.54
N LYS A 297 1.55 -14.57 -22.70
CA LYS A 297 0.29 -13.81 -22.84
C LYS A 297 -0.85 -14.47 -22.09
N ALA A 298 -1.00 -15.79 -22.19
CA ALA A 298 -2.05 -16.53 -21.48
C ALA A 298 -1.91 -16.38 -19.97
N LEU A 299 -0.69 -16.54 -19.43
CA LEU A 299 -0.40 -16.26 -18.02
C LEU A 299 -0.80 -14.83 -17.64
N ALA A 300 -0.39 -13.83 -18.42
CA ALA A 300 -0.72 -12.44 -18.14
C ALA A 300 -2.25 -12.18 -18.14
N ASP A 301 -2.99 -12.76 -19.08
CA ASP A 301 -4.45 -12.65 -19.15
C ASP A 301 -5.12 -13.31 -17.93
N SER A 302 -4.68 -14.50 -17.53
CA SER A 302 -5.16 -15.19 -16.31
C SER A 302 -4.88 -14.40 -15.04
N LEU A 303 -3.68 -13.81 -14.90
CA LEU A 303 -3.33 -12.95 -13.78
C LEU A 303 -4.23 -11.71 -13.72
N ARG A 304 -4.46 -11.02 -14.86
CA ARG A 304 -5.38 -9.87 -14.90
C ARG A 304 -6.80 -10.26 -14.47
N ALA A 305 -7.29 -11.42 -14.89
CA ALA A 305 -8.60 -11.92 -14.48
C ALA A 305 -8.66 -12.21 -12.97
N ALA A 306 -7.66 -12.90 -12.41
CA ALA A 306 -7.58 -13.24 -10.99
C ALA A 306 -7.49 -12.00 -10.08
N VAL A 307 -6.69 -11.00 -10.48
CA VAL A 307 -6.60 -9.71 -9.77
C VAL A 307 -7.95 -8.98 -9.80
N LYS A 308 -8.61 -8.95 -10.97
CA LYS A 308 -9.91 -8.30 -11.12
C LYS A 308 -11.01 -8.98 -10.29
N SER A 309 -11.08 -10.30 -10.30
CA SER A 309 -12.09 -11.05 -9.53
C SER A 309 -11.84 -11.01 -8.01
N SER A 310 -10.61 -10.73 -7.60
CA SER A 310 -10.22 -10.62 -6.19
C SER A 310 -10.13 -9.17 -5.70
N GLU A 311 -10.72 -8.21 -6.44
CA GLU A 311 -10.79 -6.79 -6.09
C GLU A 311 -9.42 -6.14 -5.79
N GLY A 312 -8.37 -6.60 -6.47
CA GLY A 312 -7.00 -6.12 -6.22
C GLY A 312 -6.29 -6.77 -5.02
N GLY A 313 -6.93 -7.71 -4.33
CA GLY A 313 -6.34 -8.43 -3.20
C GLY A 313 -6.18 -7.54 -1.96
N GLY A 314 -5.02 -7.63 -1.30
CA GLY A 314 -4.70 -6.86 -0.09
C GLY A 314 -4.23 -5.43 -0.36
N ALA A 315 -4.46 -4.90 -1.56
CA ALA A 315 -3.83 -3.67 -2.05
C ALA A 315 -3.98 -2.47 -1.10
N VAL A 316 -2.87 -1.80 -0.84
CA VAL A 316 -2.79 -0.52 -0.09
C VAL A 316 -1.77 0.36 -0.81
N LEU A 317 -2.10 1.64 -0.97
CA LEU A 317 -1.20 2.65 -1.53
C LEU A 317 -0.60 3.49 -0.40
N ALA A 318 0.72 3.61 -0.37
CA ALA A 318 1.44 4.54 0.50
C ALA A 318 2.40 5.41 -0.32
N VAL A 319 2.19 6.72 -0.32
CA VAL A 319 3.02 7.69 -1.05
C VAL A 319 3.56 8.76 -0.09
N GLY A 320 4.87 8.98 -0.11
CA GLY A 320 5.56 9.98 0.69
C GLY A 320 6.47 9.36 1.75
N GLY A 321 6.42 9.87 2.98
CA GLY A 321 7.42 9.59 4.00
C GLY A 321 6.83 9.05 5.30
N GLY A 322 7.30 7.89 5.78
CA GLY A 322 6.96 7.41 7.12
C GLY A 322 5.50 6.99 7.32
N ASN A 323 4.75 6.71 6.24
CA ASN A 323 3.37 6.26 6.37
C ASN A 323 3.33 4.80 6.85
N THR A 324 2.38 4.48 7.74
CA THR A 324 2.19 3.13 8.27
C THR A 324 0.77 2.66 7.98
N ALA A 325 0.64 1.52 7.31
CA ALA A 325 -0.60 0.78 7.19
C ALA A 325 -0.44 -0.60 7.83
N ASP A 326 -1.34 -1.00 8.72
CA ASP A 326 -1.34 -2.32 9.36
C ASP A 326 -2.77 -2.87 9.41
N TYR A 327 -3.02 -4.06 8.87
CA TYR A 327 -4.37 -4.61 8.68
C TYR A 327 -5.30 -3.64 7.93
N ALA A 328 -4.80 -3.08 6.82
CA ALA A 328 -5.58 -2.23 5.92
C ALA A 328 -5.75 -2.88 4.55
N GLN A 329 -6.85 -2.60 3.84
CA GLN A 329 -7.06 -3.04 2.46
C GLN A 329 -7.82 -1.97 1.67
N ALA A 330 -7.65 -1.93 0.35
CA ALA A 330 -8.26 -0.98 -0.56
C ALA A 330 -8.20 0.48 -0.05
N SER A 331 -7.08 0.84 0.57
CA SER A 331 -6.89 2.12 1.29
C SER A 331 -5.66 2.86 0.79
N GLN A 332 -5.64 4.17 1.02
CA GLN A 332 -4.65 5.10 0.49
C GLN A 332 -4.11 6.00 1.61
N LEU A 333 -2.79 6.08 1.71
CA LEU A 333 -2.07 6.99 2.59
C LEU A 333 -1.13 7.86 1.75
N MET A 334 -1.32 9.17 1.79
CA MET A 334 -0.54 10.12 1.03
C MET A 334 0.02 11.22 1.93
N GLY A 335 1.27 11.61 1.71
CA GLY A 335 1.95 12.62 2.51
C GLY A 335 2.90 12.01 3.55
N VAL A 336 2.90 12.53 4.77
CA VAL A 336 3.95 12.24 5.76
C VAL A 336 3.39 11.79 7.09
N ASN A 337 3.90 10.66 7.57
CA ASN A 337 3.63 10.12 8.91
C ASN A 337 2.14 9.86 9.18
N ASN A 338 1.37 9.50 8.14
CA ASN A 338 0.00 9.05 8.32
C ASN A 338 -0.02 7.59 8.80
N THR A 339 -0.98 7.25 9.65
CA THR A 339 -1.11 5.92 10.24
C THR A 339 -2.53 5.40 10.03
N LEU A 340 -2.67 4.25 9.38
CA LEU A 340 -3.94 3.54 9.24
C LEU A 340 -3.78 2.14 9.82
N THR A 341 -4.52 1.84 10.87
CA THR A 341 -4.44 0.55 11.57
C THR A 341 -5.81 -0.11 11.66
N GLY A 342 -5.82 -1.43 11.61
CA GLY A 342 -6.97 -2.27 11.92
C GLY A 342 -6.52 -3.46 12.77
N THR A 343 -7.32 -4.52 12.76
CA THR A 343 -6.96 -5.80 13.38
C THR A 343 -7.30 -6.96 12.44
N SER A 344 -6.86 -8.17 12.77
CA SER A 344 -7.22 -9.39 12.01
C SER A 344 -8.73 -9.61 11.90
N ASN A 345 -9.50 -9.14 12.89
CA ASN A 345 -10.95 -9.29 12.96
C ASN A 345 -11.70 -8.06 12.44
N ALA A 346 -11.02 -6.92 12.31
CA ALA A 346 -11.58 -5.66 11.85
C ALA A 346 -10.55 -4.95 10.97
N ILE A 347 -10.41 -5.45 9.74
CA ILE A 347 -9.52 -4.86 8.73
C ILE A 347 -10.07 -3.50 8.32
N SER A 348 -9.22 -2.47 8.35
CA SER A 348 -9.59 -1.11 7.97
C SER A 348 -9.66 -0.98 6.45
N ARG A 349 -10.85 -0.71 5.89
CA ARG A 349 -11.06 -0.73 4.43
C ARG A 349 -11.57 0.59 3.85
N TYR A 350 -11.20 0.86 2.60
CA TYR A 350 -11.73 1.97 1.80
C TYR A 350 -11.46 3.35 2.42
N ASN A 351 -10.29 3.52 3.03
CA ASN A 351 -9.94 4.76 3.71
C ASN A 351 -8.98 5.60 2.86
N LEU A 352 -9.14 6.92 2.92
CA LEU A 352 -8.20 7.90 2.38
C LEU A 352 -7.64 8.76 3.53
N LEU A 353 -6.33 8.69 3.76
CA LEU A 353 -5.61 9.59 4.65
C LEU A 353 -4.59 10.39 3.82
N ASP A 354 -4.76 11.71 3.77
CA ASP A 354 -3.88 12.62 3.03
C ASP A 354 -3.40 13.77 3.91
N GLY A 355 -2.11 14.13 3.78
CA GLY A 355 -1.47 15.22 4.51
C GLY A 355 -0.48 14.72 5.55
N TYR A 356 -0.54 15.26 6.78
CA TYR A 356 0.49 15.08 7.80
C TYR A 356 -0.06 14.55 9.12
N LYS A 357 0.51 13.45 9.64
CA LYS A 357 0.17 12.93 10.98
C LYS A 357 -1.31 12.62 11.18
N ASN A 358 -2.02 12.21 10.13
CA ASN A 358 -3.39 11.72 10.30
C ASN A 358 -3.38 10.29 10.81
N THR A 359 -4.33 9.95 11.68
CA THR A 359 -4.47 8.62 12.27
C THR A 359 -5.88 8.08 12.05
N GLY A 360 -5.99 6.90 11.46
CA GLY A 360 -7.18 6.07 11.38
C GLY A 360 -6.94 4.76 12.13
N GLU A 361 -7.83 4.37 13.05
CA GLU A 361 -7.71 3.12 13.81
C GLU A 361 -9.05 2.40 13.86
N ASN A 362 -9.11 1.17 13.31
CA ASN A 362 -10.35 0.38 13.16
C ASN A 362 -11.45 1.21 12.48
N VAL A 363 -11.15 1.71 11.28
CA VAL A 363 -12.02 2.62 10.52
C VAL A 363 -12.29 2.08 9.13
N SER A 364 -13.47 2.39 8.59
CA SER A 364 -13.83 2.07 7.21
C SER A 364 -14.54 3.24 6.53
N HIS A 365 -14.31 3.40 5.23
CA HIS A 365 -14.94 4.43 4.41
C HIS A 365 -14.70 5.87 4.91
N ILE A 366 -13.56 6.16 5.53
CA ILE A 366 -13.26 7.53 5.96
C ILE A 366 -12.43 8.29 4.93
N THR A 367 -12.65 9.59 4.86
CA THR A 367 -11.78 10.54 4.15
C THR A 367 -11.22 11.52 5.16
N VAL A 368 -9.90 11.57 5.30
CA VAL A 368 -9.20 12.47 6.22
C VAL A 368 -8.11 13.19 5.47
N ILE A 369 -8.27 14.51 5.33
CA ILE A 369 -7.34 15.39 4.61
C ILE A 369 -6.95 16.54 5.53
N GLY A 370 -5.65 16.76 5.70
CA GLY A 370 -5.07 17.84 6.50
C GLY A 370 -4.05 17.33 7.51
N SER A 371 -4.06 17.89 8.72
CA SER A 371 -2.96 17.69 9.67
C SER A 371 -3.41 17.27 11.07
N GLY A 372 -2.81 16.21 11.61
CA GLY A 372 -2.98 15.84 13.01
C GLY A 372 -4.41 15.43 13.39
N ASN A 373 -5.17 14.90 12.43
CA ASN A 373 -6.51 14.38 12.68
C ASN A 373 -6.45 12.95 13.24
N THR A 374 -7.43 12.56 14.03
CA THR A 374 -7.55 11.20 14.57
C THR A 374 -8.99 10.73 14.49
N VAL A 375 -9.24 9.63 13.77
CA VAL A 375 -10.54 8.96 13.70
C VAL A 375 -10.34 7.52 14.16
N LYS A 376 -11.09 7.09 15.18
CA LYS A 376 -11.02 5.71 15.68
C LYS A 376 -12.39 5.09 15.82
N ASN A 377 -12.49 3.80 15.52
CA ASN A 377 -13.69 2.98 15.71
C ASN A 377 -14.94 3.61 15.07
N GLY A 378 -14.79 4.23 13.90
CA GLY A 378 -15.85 5.01 13.26
C GLY A 378 -15.83 4.82 11.75
N GLU A 379 -16.99 5.00 11.12
CA GLU A 379 -17.18 4.74 9.70
C GLU A 379 -17.81 5.94 9.00
N PHE A 380 -17.58 6.05 7.69
CA PHE A 380 -18.22 7.05 6.83
C PHE A 380 -18.01 8.51 7.27
N ASN A 381 -16.88 8.81 7.91
CA ASN A 381 -16.53 10.16 8.33
C ASN A 381 -15.74 10.89 7.23
N ILE A 382 -16.06 12.16 7.00
CA ILE A 382 -15.29 13.09 6.18
C ILE A 382 -14.68 14.15 7.10
N VAL A 383 -13.35 14.27 7.07
CA VAL A 383 -12.59 15.28 7.80
C VAL A 383 -11.69 16.02 6.82
N LEU A 384 -11.95 17.31 6.66
CA LEU A 384 -11.13 18.24 5.91
C LEU A 384 -10.72 19.39 6.83
N GLY A 385 -9.48 19.38 7.29
CA GLY A 385 -8.96 20.37 8.23
C GLY A 385 -7.90 19.78 9.16
N ASP A 386 -7.62 20.47 10.26
CA ASP A 386 -6.56 20.07 11.19
C ASP A 386 -7.06 19.87 12.62
N ARG A 387 -6.39 18.97 13.33
CA ARG A 387 -6.55 18.72 14.77
C ARG A 387 -7.97 18.29 15.17
N ARG A 388 -8.66 17.55 14.31
CA ARG A 388 -9.98 16.97 14.64
C ARG A 388 -9.83 15.58 15.24
N ARG A 389 -10.66 15.24 16.23
CA ARG A 389 -10.71 13.92 16.87
C ARG A 389 -12.12 13.35 16.85
N MET A 390 -12.23 12.06 16.58
CA MET A 390 -13.48 11.31 16.64
C MET A 390 -13.20 9.91 17.17
N TYR A 391 -13.95 9.50 18.19
CA TYR A 391 -13.82 8.20 18.84
C TYR A 391 -15.19 7.51 18.90
N GLY A 392 -15.37 6.44 18.12
CA GLY A 392 -16.62 5.68 18.11
C GLY A 392 -17.78 6.40 17.41
N LYS A 393 -17.51 7.41 16.58
CA LYS A 393 -18.51 8.25 15.91
C LYS A 393 -18.47 8.06 14.41
N SER A 394 -19.63 8.13 13.76
CA SER A 394 -19.82 7.80 12.35
C SER A 394 -20.70 8.81 11.63
N HIS A 395 -20.64 8.80 10.30
CA HIS A 395 -21.44 9.63 9.39
C HIS A 395 -21.25 11.15 9.55
N ASN A 396 -20.11 11.57 10.11
CA ASN A 396 -19.84 12.98 10.33
C ASN A 396 -19.22 13.63 9.10
N VAL A 397 -19.59 14.89 8.86
CA VAL A 397 -18.91 15.80 7.92
C VAL A 397 -18.27 16.92 8.71
N VAL A 398 -16.95 16.99 8.70
CA VAL A 398 -16.17 18.02 9.39
C VAL A 398 -15.31 18.76 8.37
N ILE A 399 -15.59 20.04 8.17
CA ILE A 399 -14.82 20.95 7.32
C ILE A 399 -14.37 22.14 8.17
N GLY A 400 -13.11 22.13 8.59
CA GLY A 400 -12.53 23.19 9.41
C GLY A 400 -11.50 22.68 10.42
N SER A 401 -10.48 23.50 10.64
CA SER A 401 -9.42 23.24 11.62
C SER A 401 -9.83 23.70 13.02
N ALA A 402 -9.04 23.32 14.02
CA ALA A 402 -9.15 23.83 15.38
C ALA A 402 -7.81 24.34 15.93
N ASP A 403 -7.87 25.28 16.89
CA ASP A 403 -6.71 25.81 17.62
C ASP A 403 -5.95 24.67 18.31
N GLY A 404 -6.70 23.85 19.03
CA GLY A 404 -6.23 22.65 19.71
C GLY A 404 -6.88 21.41 19.13
N ALA A 405 -6.57 20.27 19.73
CA ALA A 405 -7.17 19.04 19.28
C ALA A 405 -8.58 18.86 19.84
N THR A 406 -9.57 18.92 18.95
CA THR A 406 -10.99 19.07 19.27
C THR A 406 -11.75 17.80 18.92
N GLU A 407 -12.39 17.22 19.92
CA GLU A 407 -13.21 16.02 19.77
C GLU A 407 -14.64 16.36 19.35
N THR A 408 -15.13 15.70 18.30
CA THR A 408 -16.55 15.64 17.98
C THR A 408 -17.15 14.42 18.69
N THR A 409 -18.03 14.66 19.66
CA THR A 409 -18.68 13.60 20.46
C THR A 409 -20.01 13.13 19.88
N ALA A 410 -20.42 13.70 18.74
CA ALA A 410 -21.65 13.41 18.02
C ALA A 410 -21.42 12.50 16.80
N SER A 411 -22.42 11.70 16.47
CA SER A 411 -22.60 11.04 15.17
C SER A 411 -23.55 11.83 14.29
N ASP A 412 -23.58 11.54 12.99
CA ASP A 412 -24.49 12.15 12.01
C ASP A 412 -24.41 13.69 11.98
N ALA A 413 -23.29 14.25 12.42
CA ALA A 413 -23.11 15.69 12.59
C ALA A 413 -22.52 16.35 11.33
N VAL A 414 -22.91 17.61 11.11
CA VAL A 414 -22.32 18.47 10.08
C VAL A 414 -21.66 19.68 10.74
N ILE A 415 -20.35 19.79 10.59
CA ILE A 415 -19.53 20.82 11.24
C ILE A 415 -18.75 21.55 10.15
N ILE A 416 -19.05 22.82 9.94
CA ILE A 416 -18.42 23.65 8.91
C ILE A 416 -17.94 24.95 9.54
N GLY A 417 -16.64 25.05 9.82
CA GLY A 417 -16.00 26.26 10.35
C GLY A 417 -14.82 26.01 11.28
N TYR A 418 -13.97 27.02 11.40
CA TYR A 418 -12.85 27.01 12.36
C TYR A 418 -13.36 26.94 13.80
N ASN A 419 -12.83 26.01 14.61
CA ASN A 419 -13.32 25.75 15.98
C ASN A 419 -14.83 25.45 16.10
N ALA A 420 -15.53 25.14 15.00
CA ALA A 420 -16.92 24.71 15.08
C ALA A 420 -17.01 23.28 15.64
N ASN A 421 -18.10 22.94 16.31
CA ASN A 421 -18.33 21.59 16.80
C ASN A 421 -19.81 21.22 17.02
N ALA A 422 -20.10 19.93 17.11
CA ALA A 422 -21.41 19.41 17.51
C ALA A 422 -21.23 18.47 18.72
N SER A 423 -22.07 18.65 19.73
CA SER A 423 -22.08 17.84 20.95
C SER A 423 -23.28 16.89 21.06
N VAL A 424 -24.21 16.98 20.10
CA VAL A 424 -25.41 16.14 20.01
C VAL A 424 -25.50 15.51 18.62
N ASP A 425 -25.97 14.27 18.57
CA ASP A 425 -26.09 13.52 17.31
C ASP A 425 -27.05 14.22 16.35
N GLY A 426 -26.72 14.24 15.05
CA GLY A 426 -27.49 14.97 14.04
C GLY A 426 -27.32 16.51 14.08
N GLY A 427 -26.52 17.04 15.01
CA GLY A 427 -26.32 18.47 15.16
C GLY A 427 -25.57 19.10 14.00
N VAL A 428 -25.97 20.31 13.59
CA VAL A 428 -25.34 21.05 12.49
C VAL A 428 -24.74 22.35 13.00
N ALA A 429 -23.42 22.49 12.98
CA ALA A 429 -22.72 23.70 13.40
C ALA A 429 -22.11 24.44 12.20
N LEU A 430 -22.58 25.67 11.94
CA LEU A 430 -22.21 26.47 10.78
C LEU A 430 -21.52 27.77 11.19
N GLY A 431 -20.28 27.95 10.76
CA GLY A 431 -19.45 29.12 11.02
C GLY A 431 -18.45 28.96 12.16
N SER A 432 -17.44 29.83 12.18
CA SER A 432 -16.33 29.77 13.15
C SER A 432 -16.82 29.84 14.60
N GLY A 433 -16.40 28.90 15.44
CA GLY A 433 -16.78 28.85 16.85
C GLY A 433 -18.26 28.51 17.11
N SER A 434 -19.01 28.06 16.09
CA SER A 434 -20.39 27.61 16.29
C SER A 434 -20.43 26.26 17.01
N VAL A 435 -21.42 26.07 17.89
CA VAL A 435 -21.62 24.83 18.65
C VAL A 435 -23.08 24.40 18.52
N ALA A 436 -23.31 23.21 17.96
CA ALA A 436 -24.62 22.56 17.95
C ALA A 436 -24.76 21.67 19.20
N SER A 437 -25.51 22.15 20.20
CA SER A 437 -25.66 21.51 21.51
C SER A 437 -27.10 21.26 21.94
N VAL A 438 -28.07 21.61 21.10
CA VAL A 438 -29.50 21.45 21.39
C VAL A 438 -29.98 20.20 20.66
N ASP A 439 -30.37 19.18 21.42
CA ASP A 439 -30.86 17.90 20.90
C ASP A 439 -32.32 18.03 20.41
N LYS A 440 -32.83 16.95 19.79
CA LYS A 440 -34.25 16.81 19.45
C LYS A 440 -35.14 16.80 20.70
N GLY A 441 -36.42 17.09 20.51
CA GLY A 441 -37.42 17.05 21.58
C GLY A 441 -37.45 18.31 22.44
N VAL A 442 -36.67 19.33 22.10
CA VAL A 442 -36.70 20.63 22.78
C VAL A 442 -37.93 21.40 22.34
N VAL A 443 -38.72 21.82 23.33
CA VAL A 443 -39.91 22.64 23.17
C VAL A 443 -39.53 24.11 23.02
N GLY A 444 -40.02 24.75 21.97
CA GLY A 444 -39.87 26.17 21.69
C GLY A 444 -40.71 27.04 22.63
N TYR A 445 -40.42 28.34 22.65
CA TYR A 445 -41.14 29.29 23.47
C TYR A 445 -42.52 29.62 22.87
N ASP A 446 -43.59 29.46 23.67
CA ASP A 446 -44.94 29.95 23.37
C ASP A 446 -45.31 31.04 24.39
N PRO A 447 -45.64 32.28 23.95
CA PRO A 447 -46.01 33.36 24.86
C PRO A 447 -47.41 33.19 25.49
N THR A 448 -48.20 32.18 25.10
CA THR A 448 -49.54 31.94 25.62
C THR A 448 -49.49 31.42 27.06
N PRO A 449 -50.09 32.12 28.04
CA PRO A 449 -50.05 31.69 29.44
C PRO A 449 -50.64 30.28 29.61
N GLY A 450 -49.85 29.37 30.18
CA GLY A 450 -50.26 27.98 30.44
C GLY A 450 -50.17 27.02 29.25
N ALA A 451 -49.61 27.44 28.10
CA ALA A 451 -49.35 26.53 26.99
C ALA A 451 -48.31 25.45 27.37
N ASP A 452 -48.59 24.21 26.98
CA ASP A 452 -47.69 23.07 27.16
C ASP A 452 -47.62 22.25 25.86
N HIS A 453 -46.43 22.24 25.26
CA HIS A 453 -46.12 21.50 24.02
C HIS A 453 -45.25 20.28 24.27
N ALA A 454 -45.11 19.80 25.52
CA ALA A 454 -44.30 18.64 25.85
C ALA A 454 -44.69 17.39 25.05
N ASN A 455 -45.98 17.24 24.73
CA ASN A 455 -46.53 16.12 23.96
C ASN A 455 -46.78 16.45 22.48
N ASP A 456 -46.31 17.59 21.97
CA ASP A 456 -46.47 17.93 20.55
C ASP A 456 -45.79 16.87 19.66
N THR A 457 -46.51 16.39 18.64
CA THR A 457 -46.02 15.45 17.62
C THR A 457 -46.08 16.04 16.21
N THR A 458 -46.54 17.28 16.06
CA THR A 458 -46.64 17.98 14.77
C THR A 458 -45.29 18.48 14.26
N GLY A 459 -44.34 18.72 15.18
CA GLY A 459 -43.03 19.29 14.87
C GLY A 459 -43.01 20.82 14.82
N VAL A 460 -44.14 21.48 15.10
CA VAL A 460 -44.26 22.95 15.08
C VAL A 460 -43.62 23.56 16.33
N TRP A 461 -43.93 23.04 17.51
CA TRP A 461 -43.47 23.60 18.79
C TRP A 461 -42.38 22.78 19.44
N LYS A 462 -42.23 21.50 19.08
CA LYS A 462 -41.19 20.62 19.60
C LYS A 462 -40.34 20.04 18.48
N SER A 463 -39.04 20.26 18.56
CA SER A 463 -38.07 19.80 17.55
C SER A 463 -38.06 18.27 17.40
N THR A 464 -37.90 17.80 16.17
CA THR A 464 -37.81 16.35 15.84
C THR A 464 -36.38 15.87 15.61
N ALA A 465 -35.46 16.80 15.36
CA ALA A 465 -34.03 16.58 15.14
C ALA A 465 -33.20 17.61 15.92
N ALA A 466 -31.89 17.34 16.07
CA ALA A 466 -30.96 18.26 16.69
C ALA A 466 -30.83 19.58 15.90
N ALA A 467 -30.44 20.64 16.60
CA ALA A 467 -30.47 21.98 16.06
C ALA A 467 -29.40 22.26 15.00
N VAL A 468 -29.75 23.17 14.08
CA VAL A 468 -28.78 23.92 13.27
C VAL A 468 -28.35 25.14 14.07
N SER A 469 -27.08 25.19 14.47
CA SER A 469 -26.48 26.29 15.20
C SER A 469 -25.57 27.14 14.32
N VAL A 470 -25.89 28.43 14.23
CA VAL A 470 -25.06 29.46 13.58
C VAL A 470 -24.21 30.25 14.58
N GLY A 471 -24.06 29.77 15.80
CA GLY A 471 -23.38 30.47 16.89
C GLY A 471 -23.07 29.53 18.06
N ALA A 472 -22.78 30.08 19.23
CA ALA A 472 -22.55 29.32 20.45
C ALA A 472 -23.05 30.13 21.64
N VAL A 473 -24.11 29.66 22.29
CA VAL A 473 -24.69 30.31 23.47
C VAL A 473 -24.02 29.81 24.76
N THR A 474 -23.48 28.59 24.73
CA THR A 474 -22.81 27.95 25.87
C THR A 474 -21.40 27.50 25.45
N ILE A 475 -20.44 28.41 25.49
CA ILE A 475 -19.03 28.00 25.60
C ILE A 475 -18.71 28.12 27.07
N THR A 476 -18.31 27.03 27.72
CA THR A 476 -17.81 27.06 29.11
C THR A 476 -16.73 28.14 29.22
N GLY A 477 -17.05 29.29 29.82
CA GLY A 477 -16.13 30.41 30.06
C GLY A 477 -15.84 31.36 28.89
N GLY A 478 -16.65 31.40 27.81
CA GLY A 478 -16.44 32.29 26.65
C GLY A 478 -17.60 33.26 26.36
N THR A 479 -17.34 34.28 25.54
CA THR A 479 -18.36 35.21 25.03
C THR A 479 -19.33 34.49 24.08
N PRO A 480 -20.66 34.62 24.24
CA PRO A 480 -21.62 34.07 23.30
C PRO A 480 -21.33 34.52 21.86
N VAL A 481 -21.39 33.58 20.92
CA VAL A 481 -21.27 33.86 19.49
C VAL A 481 -22.68 33.85 18.90
N THR A 482 -23.11 34.97 18.33
CA THR A 482 -24.38 35.07 17.61
C THR A 482 -24.13 35.59 16.19
N ARG A 483 -25.04 35.26 15.28
CA ARG A 483 -25.00 35.70 13.89
C ARG A 483 -26.38 36.13 13.41
N GLN A 484 -26.40 37.11 12.53
CA GLN A 484 -27.58 37.38 11.72
C GLN A 484 -27.71 36.31 10.65
N ILE A 485 -28.95 35.90 10.36
CA ILE A 485 -29.30 35.10 9.19
C ILE A 485 -29.99 36.07 8.22
N THR A 486 -29.32 36.40 7.12
CA THR A 486 -29.78 37.43 6.15
C THR A 486 -30.32 36.79 4.88
N GLY A 487 -31.16 37.50 4.14
CA GLY A 487 -31.77 36.99 2.90
C GLY A 487 -32.91 36.00 3.12
N VAL A 488 -33.50 36.00 4.33
CA VAL A 488 -34.64 35.13 4.68
C VAL A 488 -35.93 35.69 4.06
N ALA A 489 -36.49 34.96 3.10
CA ALA A 489 -37.80 35.26 2.52
C ALA A 489 -38.90 35.16 3.59
N ALA A 490 -40.06 35.77 3.35
CA ALA A 490 -41.18 35.68 4.28
C ALA A 490 -41.66 34.21 4.39
N GLY A 491 -41.78 33.71 5.62
CA GLY A 491 -42.27 32.36 5.89
C GLY A 491 -43.74 32.21 5.51
N VAL A 492 -44.11 31.01 5.06
CA VAL A 492 -45.48 30.67 4.61
C VAL A 492 -46.09 29.62 5.52
N ASN A 493 -45.33 28.61 5.91
CA ASN A 493 -45.77 27.53 6.81
C ASN A 493 -45.43 27.84 8.26
N ASP A 494 -46.07 27.13 9.19
CA ASP A 494 -45.85 27.30 10.65
C ASP A 494 -44.40 27.01 11.10
N THR A 495 -43.63 26.26 10.31
CA THR A 495 -42.23 25.90 10.58
C THR A 495 -41.21 26.74 9.81
N ASP A 496 -41.64 27.73 9.03
CA ASP A 496 -40.73 28.61 8.31
C ASP A 496 -40.18 29.70 9.25
N ALA A 497 -38.93 30.08 9.05
CA ALA A 497 -38.35 31.20 9.80
C ALA A 497 -39.07 32.51 9.47
N VAL A 498 -39.49 33.25 10.51
CA VAL A 498 -40.11 34.57 10.36
C VAL A 498 -39.03 35.61 10.08
N ASN A 499 -39.19 36.39 9.01
CA ASN A 499 -38.27 37.50 8.74
C ASN A 499 -38.71 38.78 9.48
N VAL A 500 -37.81 39.77 9.54
CA VAL A 500 -38.05 41.04 10.26
C VAL A 500 -39.25 41.82 9.68
N ALA A 501 -39.56 41.66 8.39
CA ALA A 501 -40.69 42.37 7.76
C ALA A 501 -42.05 41.82 8.23
N GLN A 502 -42.19 40.51 8.36
CA GLN A 502 -43.40 39.88 8.91
C GLN A 502 -43.66 40.32 10.36
N LEU A 503 -42.60 40.34 11.19
CA LEU A 503 -42.71 40.77 12.58
C LEU A 503 -43.12 42.25 12.69
N LYS A 504 -42.53 43.14 11.88
CA LYS A 504 -42.92 44.55 11.83
C LYS A 504 -44.36 44.75 11.36
N ALA A 505 -44.82 43.98 10.38
CA ALA A 505 -46.19 44.04 9.90
C ALA A 505 -47.19 43.62 11.00
N LEU A 506 -46.88 42.60 11.79
CA LEU A 506 -47.70 42.18 12.94
C LEU A 506 -47.83 43.28 14.00
N LEU A 507 -46.73 43.96 14.32
CA LEU A 507 -46.74 45.11 15.25
C LEU A 507 -47.56 46.28 14.69
N GLY A 508 -47.42 46.57 13.40
CA GLY A 508 -48.18 47.63 12.72
C GLY A 508 -49.67 47.31 12.54
N ALA A 509 -50.06 46.03 12.50
CA ALA A 509 -51.44 45.58 12.38
C ALA A 509 -52.20 45.50 13.73
N GLY A 510 -51.62 46.06 14.81
CA GLY A 510 -52.27 46.08 16.12
C GLY A 510 -51.94 44.86 17.00
N GLY A 511 -50.78 44.21 16.81
CA GLY A 511 -50.25 43.26 17.78
C GLY A 511 -50.07 43.92 19.16
N GLY A 512 -51.05 43.76 20.04
CA GLY A 512 -51.15 44.43 21.35
C GLY A 512 -52.16 45.59 21.42
N SER A 513 -52.92 45.85 20.35
CA SER A 513 -54.01 46.82 20.33
C SER A 513 -55.26 46.23 20.99
N TRP A 514 -55.94 46.99 21.84
CA TRP A 514 -57.17 46.58 22.51
C TRP A 514 -58.26 47.63 22.30
N ASN A 515 -59.51 47.19 22.29
CA ASN A 515 -60.64 48.09 22.08
C ASN A 515 -61.08 48.73 23.40
N LEU A 516 -61.08 50.06 23.46
CA LEU A 516 -61.69 50.84 24.53
C LEU A 516 -63.12 51.22 24.12
N ASP A 517 -64.11 50.59 24.73
CA ASP A 517 -65.52 50.99 24.64
C ASP A 517 -65.90 51.78 25.88
N THR A 518 -66.15 53.07 25.72
CA THR A 518 -66.58 53.96 26.80
C THR A 518 -68.11 54.07 26.91
N LYS A 519 -68.87 53.53 25.94
CA LYS A 519 -70.35 53.56 25.96
C LYS A 519 -70.99 52.54 25.00
N PRO A 520 -71.16 51.27 25.44
CA PRO A 520 -71.66 50.19 24.60
C PRO A 520 -73.01 50.49 23.93
N GLY A 521 -73.10 50.26 22.62
CA GLY A 521 -74.34 50.43 21.84
C GLY A 521 -74.65 51.84 21.34
N THR A 522 -73.80 52.83 21.66
CA THR A 522 -73.96 54.23 21.18
C THR A 522 -72.81 54.71 20.31
N GLN A 523 -71.63 54.10 20.39
CA GLN A 523 -70.48 54.42 19.55
C GLN A 523 -69.58 53.17 19.38
N PRO A 524 -68.87 53.04 18.24
CA PRO A 524 -67.93 51.94 18.06
C PRO A 524 -66.76 52.06 19.04
N ALA A 525 -66.27 50.92 19.52
CA ALA A 525 -65.09 50.88 20.36
C ALA A 525 -63.86 51.44 19.61
N VAL A 526 -62.99 52.14 20.33
CA VAL A 526 -61.79 52.76 19.78
C VAL A 526 -60.62 51.82 19.99
N ALA A 527 -59.86 51.53 18.93
CA ALA A 527 -58.62 50.77 19.06
C ALA A 527 -57.55 51.62 19.78
N VAL A 528 -57.04 51.09 20.90
CA VAL A 528 -55.92 51.63 21.66
C VAL A 528 -54.69 50.82 21.30
N ASN A 529 -53.83 51.39 20.47
CA ASN A 529 -52.63 50.75 19.95
C ASN A 529 -51.47 50.76 20.96
N PRO A 530 -50.43 49.94 20.74
CA PRO A 530 -49.20 50.05 21.52
C PRO A 530 -48.63 51.48 21.51
N ASN A 531 -48.41 52.04 22.69
CA ASN A 531 -47.98 53.42 22.98
C ASN A 531 -49.07 54.51 22.92
N ASP A 532 -50.34 54.17 22.67
CA ASP A 532 -51.43 55.12 22.85
C ASP A 532 -51.59 55.45 24.35
N THR A 533 -51.82 56.73 24.67
CA THR A 533 -52.09 57.16 26.05
C THR A 533 -53.59 57.29 26.27
N VAL A 534 -54.16 56.41 27.08
CA VAL A 534 -55.54 56.56 27.56
C VAL A 534 -55.53 57.51 28.74
N THR A 535 -56.02 58.73 28.55
CA THR A 535 -56.13 59.73 29.61
C THR A 535 -57.51 59.72 30.22
N PHE A 536 -57.57 59.45 31.52
CA PHE A 536 -58.78 59.39 32.32
C PHE A 536 -58.99 60.71 33.08
N THR A 537 -59.71 61.65 32.48
CA THR A 537 -60.05 62.94 33.10
C THR A 537 -61.44 62.89 33.71
N SER A 538 -61.55 63.20 35.01
CA SER A 538 -62.83 63.24 35.73
C SER A 538 -63.72 64.37 35.18
N GLY A 539 -64.97 64.03 34.85
CA GLY A 539 -65.96 64.98 34.32
C GLY A 539 -66.15 64.95 32.81
N ASP A 540 -65.17 64.45 32.05
CA ASP A 540 -65.26 64.34 30.58
C ASP A 540 -65.52 62.89 30.12
N ASN A 541 -64.65 61.94 30.49
CA ASN A 541 -64.63 60.60 29.88
C ASN A 541 -64.98 59.46 30.86
N ILE A 542 -65.06 59.77 32.16
CA ILE A 542 -65.51 58.84 33.21
C ILE A 542 -66.28 59.64 34.26
N THR A 543 -67.45 59.13 34.66
CA THR A 543 -68.17 59.62 35.84
C THR A 543 -67.62 58.91 37.08
N ILE A 544 -66.96 59.65 37.98
CA ILE A 544 -66.59 59.12 39.31
C ILE A 544 -67.80 59.31 40.22
N THR A 545 -68.59 58.25 40.44
CA THR A 545 -69.63 58.26 41.48
C THR A 545 -68.99 57.90 42.83
N ARG A 546 -69.21 58.77 43.83
CA ARG A 546 -68.77 58.56 45.21
C ARG A 546 -69.87 57.83 45.97
N ASP A 547 -69.57 56.63 46.46
CA ASP A 547 -70.43 55.90 47.37
C ASP A 547 -69.72 55.85 48.75
N ASP A 548 -69.79 56.97 49.47
CA ASP A 548 -69.53 57.16 50.91
C ASP A 548 -68.27 56.59 51.59
N LYS A 549 -67.23 56.16 50.86
CA LYS A 549 -65.92 55.84 51.46
C LYS A 549 -64.78 56.55 50.71
N ASN A 550 -63.99 57.32 51.46
CA ASN A 550 -62.85 58.08 50.96
C ASN A 550 -61.83 57.16 50.27
N VAL A 551 -61.21 57.72 49.21
CA VAL A 551 -60.31 57.09 48.23
C VAL A 551 -59.22 56.23 48.85
#